data_AF-A0A7U4DXT2-F1
#
_entry.id   AF-A0A7U4DXT2-F1
#
_cell.length_a   1.000
_cell.length_b   1.000
_cell.length_c   1.000
_cell.angle_alpha   90.00
_cell.angle_beta   90.00
_cell.angle_gamma   90.00
#
_symmetry.space_group_name_H-M   'P 1'
#
loop_
_entity.id
_entity.type
_entity.pdbx_description
1 polymer ?
#
loop_
_entity_poly.entity_id
_entity_poly.type
_entity_poly.pdbx_seq_one_letter_code
_entity_poly.pdbx_strand_id
1 'polypeptide(L)'
;MAEWFDTNASAIIAASAALLAAIIAALAAFGGAIINNNSSKALRDGQFKIEKWKANRELYLNKAEELFTLFDKWHDNAHQVMLLQTFRALGTKTKEQVLEEWDKFDNRIIQPRIKSLIYLYFPDLADRFEEITKIITEVNLKYAVFISDDNEKANFIILSQKKATELFPLASQFRTELAKLTQKHI
;
A
#
# COMPACT_ATOMS: atom_id res chain seq x y z
N MET A 1 22.65 -64.31 55.68
CA MET A 1 22.48 -63.28 54.63
C MET A 1 21.59 -63.76 53.49
N ALA A 2 21.78 -64.97 52.93
CA ALA A 2 20.93 -65.50 51.85
C ALA A 2 19.42 -65.54 52.18
N GLU A 3 19.05 -65.97 53.39
CA GLU A 3 17.65 -66.12 53.84
C GLU A 3 16.88 -64.79 53.98
N TRP A 4 17.60 -63.70 54.31
CA TRP A 4 17.02 -62.35 54.37
C TRP A 4 16.74 -61.80 52.97
N PHE A 5 17.65 -62.06 52.02
CA PHE A 5 17.43 -61.69 50.62
C PHE A 5 16.26 -62.45 50.02
N ASP A 6 16.10 -63.74 50.34
CA ASP A 6 14.99 -64.56 49.83
C ASP A 6 13.63 -64.08 50.36
N THR A 7 13.56 -63.73 51.65
CA THR A 7 12.33 -63.21 52.28
C THR A 7 11.93 -61.82 51.76
N ASN A 8 12.91 -61.00 51.37
CA ASN A 8 12.68 -59.64 50.87
C ASN A 8 12.80 -59.51 49.34
N ALA A 9 13.02 -60.62 48.63
CA ALA A 9 13.30 -60.63 47.20
C ALA A 9 12.18 -59.97 46.40
N SER A 10 10.93 -60.27 46.73
CA SER A 10 9.73 -59.71 46.08
C SER A 10 9.65 -58.18 46.24
N ALA A 11 9.94 -57.65 47.44
CA ALA A 11 9.95 -56.22 47.71
C ALA A 11 11.10 -55.50 47.00
N ILE A 12 12.29 -56.12 46.95
CA ILE A 12 13.46 -55.57 46.23
C ILE A 12 13.20 -55.56 44.71
N ILE A 13 12.61 -56.63 44.16
CA ILE A 13 12.24 -56.71 42.74
C ILE A 13 11.14 -55.68 42.41
N ALA A 14 10.12 -55.55 43.26
CA ALA A 14 9.05 -54.56 43.07
C ALA A 14 9.58 -53.12 43.12
N ALA A 15 10.45 -52.79 44.08
CA ALA A 15 11.07 -51.48 44.18
C ALA A 15 12.00 -51.18 42.98
N SER A 16 12.74 -52.19 42.52
CA SER A 16 13.61 -52.06 41.34
C SER A 16 12.80 -51.88 40.05
N ALA A 17 11.69 -52.61 39.91
CA ALA A 17 10.77 -52.47 38.78
C ALA A 17 10.06 -51.10 38.79
N ALA A 18 9.64 -50.63 39.96
CA ALA A 18 9.05 -49.30 40.12
C ALA A 18 10.04 -48.18 39.79
N LEU A 19 11.31 -48.33 40.20
CA LEU A 19 12.38 -47.38 39.86
C LEU A 19 12.64 -47.36 38.34
N LEU A 20 12.73 -48.53 37.70
CA LEU A 20 12.89 -48.63 36.25
C LEU A 20 11.69 -48.03 35.51
N ALA A 21 10.46 -48.30 35.95
CA ALA A 21 9.25 -47.71 35.38
C ALA A 21 9.24 -46.17 35.54
N ALA A 22 9.66 -45.65 36.69
CA ALA A 22 9.78 -44.21 36.92
C ALA A 22 10.84 -43.56 36.02
N ILE A 23 11.98 -44.22 35.81
CA ILE A 23 13.02 -43.75 34.89
C ILE A 23 12.51 -43.72 33.44
N ILE A 24 11.84 -44.79 33.00
CA ILE A 24 11.26 -44.86 31.64
C ILE A 24 10.19 -43.78 31.46
N ALA A 25 9.31 -43.60 32.45
CA ALA A 25 8.29 -42.55 32.42
C ALA A 25 8.91 -41.14 32.38
N ALA A 26 9.97 -40.89 33.15
CA ALA A 26 10.68 -39.61 33.15
C ALA A 26 11.37 -39.34 31.80
N LEU A 27 12.01 -40.34 31.20
CA LEU A 27 12.64 -40.22 29.88
C LEU A 27 11.61 -40.00 28.78
N ALA A 28 10.48 -40.72 28.81
CA ALA A 28 9.38 -40.53 27.86
C ALA A 28 8.74 -39.14 27.99
N ALA A 29 8.50 -38.67 29.22
CA ALA A 29 7.97 -37.34 29.49
C ALA A 29 8.94 -36.24 29.05
N PHE A 30 10.24 -36.39 29.32
CA PHE A 30 11.27 -35.44 28.91
C PHE A 30 11.42 -35.39 27.39
N GLY A 31 11.51 -36.55 26.74
CA GLY A 31 11.55 -36.65 25.27
C GLY A 31 10.30 -36.06 24.62
N GLY A 32 9.12 -36.37 25.16
CA GLY A 32 7.85 -35.79 24.74
C GLY A 32 7.81 -34.27 24.90
N ALA A 33 8.33 -33.73 26.01
CA ALA A 33 8.39 -32.29 26.24
C ALA A 33 9.31 -31.57 25.26
N ILE A 34 10.48 -32.15 24.94
CA ILE A 34 11.41 -31.59 23.93
C ILE A 34 10.76 -31.57 22.55
N ILE A 35 10.17 -32.69 22.12
CA ILE A 35 9.50 -32.79 20.81
C ILE A 35 8.34 -31.79 20.73
N ASN A 36 7.51 -31.72 21.78
CA ASN A 36 6.38 -30.82 21.83
C ASN A 36 6.80 -29.35 21.82
N ASN A 37 7.86 -29.00 22.55
CA ASN A 37 8.39 -27.64 22.57
C ASN A 37 8.95 -27.22 21.21
N ASN A 38 9.71 -28.10 20.55
CA ASN A 38 10.25 -27.84 19.21
C ASN A 38 9.13 -27.71 18.17
N SER A 39 8.14 -28.60 18.20
CA SER A 39 6.96 -28.55 17.32
C SER A 39 6.15 -27.26 17.55
N SER A 40 5.90 -26.91 18.81
CA SER A 40 5.18 -25.69 19.19
C SER A 40 5.91 -24.43 18.73
N LYS A 41 7.25 -24.41 18.82
CA LYS A 41 8.06 -23.31 18.31
C LYS A 41 7.96 -23.20 16.79
N ALA A 42 8.09 -24.31 16.07
CA ALA A 42 7.97 -24.33 14.61
C ALA A 42 6.58 -23.87 14.14
N LEU A 43 5.51 -24.29 14.83
CA LEU A 43 4.14 -23.85 14.56
C LEU A 43 3.97 -22.35 14.80
N ARG A 44 4.48 -21.82 15.91
CA ARG A 44 4.44 -20.38 16.22
C ARG A 44 5.20 -19.56 15.18
N ASP A 45 6.41 -19.99 14.82
CA ASP A 45 7.21 -19.30 13.81
C ASP A 45 6.52 -19.33 12.43
N GLY A 46 5.86 -20.44 12.09
CA GLY A 46 5.04 -20.58 10.90
C GLY A 46 3.83 -19.63 10.90
N GLN A 47 3.09 -19.58 12.00
CA GLN A 47 1.95 -18.66 12.18
C GLN A 47 2.40 -17.20 12.08
N PHE A 48 3.48 -16.82 12.75
CA PHE A 48 4.01 -15.47 12.72
C PHE A 48 4.41 -15.04 11.29
N LYS A 49 5.03 -15.95 10.51
CA LYS A 49 5.36 -15.67 9.10
C LYS A 49 4.10 -15.43 8.26
N ILE A 50 3.06 -16.23 8.46
CA ILE A 50 1.78 -16.09 7.75
C ILE A 50 1.10 -14.78 8.14
N GLU A 51 1.05 -14.45 9.43
CA GLU A 51 0.47 -13.20 9.92
C GLU A 51 1.23 -11.98 9.39
N LYS A 52 2.56 -12.01 9.42
CA LYS A 52 3.39 -10.95 8.85
C LYS A 52 3.15 -10.78 7.35
N TRP A 53 3.05 -11.88 6.60
CA TRP A 53 2.74 -11.85 5.18
C TRP A 53 1.35 -11.26 4.92
N LYS A 54 0.33 -11.70 5.65
CA LYS A 54 -1.04 -11.17 5.56
C LYS A 54 -1.09 -9.68 5.86
N ALA A 55 -0.45 -9.25 6.95
CA ALA A 55 -0.42 -7.85 7.36
C ALA A 55 0.27 -6.95 6.33
N ASN A 56 1.39 -7.41 5.76
CA ASN A 56 2.07 -6.68 4.69
C ASN A 56 1.19 -6.59 3.44
N ARG A 57 0.59 -7.71 3.01
CA ARG A 57 -0.32 -7.74 1.85
C ARG A 57 -1.49 -6.78 2.03
N GLU A 58 -2.16 -6.82 3.18
CA GLU A 58 -3.27 -5.93 3.51
C GLU A 58 -2.83 -4.45 3.55
N LEU A 59 -1.67 -4.15 4.12
CA LEU A 59 -1.11 -2.81 4.13
C LEU A 59 -0.93 -2.27 2.71
N TYR A 60 -0.27 -3.02 1.82
CA TYR A 60 -0.03 -2.57 0.45
C TYR A 60 -1.33 -2.44 -0.37
N LEU A 61 -2.28 -3.35 -0.20
CA LEU A 61 -3.60 -3.25 -0.82
C LEU A 61 -4.33 -1.97 -0.39
N ASN A 62 -4.43 -1.73 0.93
CA ASN A 62 -5.09 -0.55 1.46
C ASN A 62 -4.43 0.75 0.98
N LYS A 63 -3.09 0.77 0.87
CA LYS A 63 -2.36 1.95 0.36
C LYS A 63 -2.49 2.14 -1.14
N ALA A 64 -2.59 1.05 -1.91
CA ALA A 64 -2.87 1.13 -3.33
C ALA A 64 -4.27 1.67 -3.61
N GLU A 65 -5.29 1.19 -2.90
CA GLU A 65 -6.68 1.66 -3.03
C GLU A 65 -6.83 3.14 -2.62
N GLU A 66 -6.17 3.53 -1.54
CA GLU A 66 -6.09 4.93 -1.10
C GLU A 66 -5.45 5.80 -2.20
N LEU A 67 -4.29 5.39 -2.72
CA LEU A 67 -3.57 6.11 -3.77
C LEU A 67 -4.39 6.20 -5.05
N PHE A 68 -5.03 5.11 -5.47
CA PHE A 68 -5.86 5.06 -6.67
C PHE A 68 -7.01 6.07 -6.58
N THR A 69 -7.74 6.04 -5.46
CA THR A 69 -8.89 6.93 -5.23
C THR A 69 -8.47 8.40 -5.18
N LEU A 70 -7.37 8.71 -4.49
CA LEU A 70 -6.83 10.07 -4.42
C LEU A 70 -6.35 10.55 -5.79
N PHE A 71 -5.65 9.70 -6.53
CA PHE A 71 -5.14 10.02 -7.86
C PHE A 71 -6.28 10.29 -8.84
N ASP A 72 -7.30 9.42 -8.90
CA ASP A 72 -8.45 9.63 -9.79
C ASP A 72 -9.18 10.93 -9.48
N LYS A 73 -9.42 11.21 -8.19
CA LYS A 73 -10.05 12.47 -7.76
C LYS A 73 -9.20 13.68 -8.11
N TRP A 74 -7.89 13.62 -7.90
CA TRP A 74 -6.97 14.71 -8.25
C TRP A 74 -6.90 14.95 -9.75
N HIS A 75 -6.80 13.87 -10.54
CA HIS A 75 -6.75 13.93 -11.99
C HIS A 75 -8.05 14.50 -12.57
N ASP A 76 -9.21 14.05 -12.09
CA ASP A 76 -10.51 14.60 -12.51
C ASP A 76 -10.62 16.08 -12.15
N ASN A 77 -10.29 16.47 -10.90
CA ASN A 77 -10.27 17.88 -10.49
C ASN A 77 -9.34 18.72 -11.38
N ALA A 78 -8.14 18.23 -11.69
CA ALA A 78 -7.20 18.93 -12.58
C ALA A 78 -7.78 19.09 -14.00
N HIS A 79 -8.44 18.05 -14.52
CA HIS A 79 -9.12 18.10 -15.80
C HIS A 79 -10.27 19.13 -15.81
N GLN A 80 -11.11 19.15 -14.78
CA GLN A 80 -12.19 20.12 -14.63
C GLN A 80 -11.64 21.56 -14.58
N VAL A 81 -10.55 21.79 -13.84
CA VAL A 81 -9.88 23.10 -13.81
C VAL A 81 -9.37 23.49 -15.20
N MET A 82 -8.73 22.58 -15.94
CA MET A 82 -8.28 22.85 -17.31
C MET A 82 -9.44 23.16 -18.27
N LEU A 83 -10.58 22.49 -18.12
CA LEU A 83 -11.80 22.78 -18.88
C LEU A 83 -12.35 24.18 -18.55
N LEU A 84 -12.43 24.54 -17.27
CA LEU A 84 -12.86 25.88 -16.83
C LEU A 84 -11.97 26.99 -17.41
N GLN A 85 -10.66 26.79 -17.39
CA GLN A 85 -9.70 27.71 -18.01
C GLN A 85 -9.94 27.84 -19.52
N THR A 86 -10.21 26.72 -20.19
CA THR A 86 -10.50 26.71 -21.64
C THR A 86 -11.81 27.42 -21.95
N PHE A 87 -12.86 27.22 -21.15
CA PHE A 87 -14.13 27.96 -21.27
C PHE A 87 -13.95 29.46 -21.04
N ARG A 88 -13.12 29.84 -20.07
CA ARG A 88 -12.76 31.25 -19.87
C ARG A 88 -12.10 31.82 -21.12
N ALA A 89 -11.12 31.11 -21.67
CA ALA A 89 -10.40 31.54 -22.86
C ALA A 89 -11.31 31.63 -24.08
N LEU A 90 -12.21 30.67 -24.29
CA LEU A 90 -13.21 30.70 -25.36
C LEU A 90 -14.24 31.82 -25.19
N GLY A 91 -14.39 32.38 -23.98
CA GLY A 91 -15.39 33.40 -23.66
C GLY A 91 -16.77 32.83 -23.36
N THR A 92 -16.89 31.51 -23.17
CA THR A 92 -18.15 30.86 -22.80
C THR A 92 -18.49 31.02 -21.32
N LYS A 93 -17.49 31.31 -20.48
CA LYS A 93 -17.66 31.67 -19.07
C LYS A 93 -17.00 33.02 -18.74
N THR A 94 -17.63 33.79 -17.86
CA THR A 94 -17.03 35.00 -17.29
C THR A 94 -15.98 34.65 -16.22
N LYS A 95 -15.21 35.63 -15.78
CA LYS A 95 -14.23 35.45 -14.71
C LYS A 95 -14.90 35.02 -13.41
N GLU A 96 -16.04 35.62 -13.09
CA GLU A 96 -16.80 35.40 -11.85
C GLU A 96 -17.34 33.97 -11.81
N GLN A 97 -17.92 33.50 -12.93
CA GLN A 97 -18.40 32.11 -13.07
C GLN A 97 -17.27 31.08 -12.92
N VAL A 98 -16.09 31.39 -13.47
CA VAL A 98 -14.92 30.52 -13.34
C VAL A 98 -14.44 30.46 -11.90
N LEU A 99 -14.36 31.59 -11.20
CA LEU A 99 -13.95 31.63 -9.78
C LEU A 99 -14.91 30.85 -8.88
N GLU A 100 -16.22 31.00 -9.08
CA GLU A 100 -17.24 30.28 -8.30
C GLU A 100 -17.13 28.75 -8.48
N GLU A 101 -16.80 28.29 -9.69
CA GLU A 101 -16.65 26.86 -9.97
C GLU A 101 -15.26 26.33 -9.57
N TRP A 102 -14.22 27.16 -9.63
CA TRP A 102 -12.84 26.77 -9.35
C TRP A 102 -12.67 26.24 -7.92
N ASP A 103 -13.28 26.90 -6.95
CA ASP A 103 -13.18 26.54 -5.52
C ASP A 103 -13.77 25.14 -5.23
N LYS A 104 -14.64 24.63 -6.11
CA LYS A 104 -15.21 23.27 -5.99
C LYS A 104 -14.17 22.19 -6.30
N PHE A 105 -13.13 22.53 -7.06
CA PHE A 105 -12.11 21.61 -7.55
C PHE A 105 -10.74 21.82 -6.89
N ASP A 106 -10.48 23.00 -6.28
CA ASP A 106 -9.24 23.28 -5.54
C ASP A 106 -9.18 22.47 -4.23
N ASN A 107 -8.53 21.31 -4.29
CA ASN A 107 -8.21 20.53 -3.10
C ASN A 107 -6.70 20.36 -2.93
N ARG A 108 -6.10 21.35 -2.27
CA ARG A 108 -4.65 21.46 -2.02
C ARG A 108 -4.07 20.32 -1.16
N ILE A 109 -4.91 19.56 -0.47
CA ILE A 109 -4.48 18.49 0.44
C ILE A 109 -4.22 17.18 -0.32
N ILE A 110 -4.87 16.95 -1.47
CA ILE A 110 -4.79 15.67 -2.19
C ILE A 110 -3.39 15.43 -2.74
N GLN A 111 -2.79 16.42 -3.42
CA GLN A 111 -1.51 16.23 -4.10
C GLN A 111 -0.35 15.90 -3.12
N PRO A 112 -0.18 16.57 -1.96
CA PRO A 112 0.81 16.16 -0.96
C PRO A 112 0.59 14.74 -0.44
N ARG A 113 -0.68 14.33 -0.26
CA ARG A 113 -1.01 12.97 0.20
C ARG A 113 -0.63 11.91 -0.83
N ILE A 114 -0.90 12.16 -2.11
CA ILE A 114 -0.46 11.30 -3.21
C ILE A 114 1.06 11.15 -3.21
N LYS A 115 1.80 12.26 -3.14
CA LYS A 115 3.27 12.24 -3.08
C LYS A 115 3.77 11.38 -1.92
N SER A 116 3.21 11.56 -0.72
CA SER A 116 3.58 10.77 0.45
C SER A 116 3.35 9.27 0.24
N LEU A 117 2.22 8.87 -0.34
CA LEU A 117 1.93 7.45 -0.62
C LEU A 117 2.89 6.87 -1.66
N ILE A 118 3.18 7.62 -2.72
CA ILE A 118 4.15 7.22 -3.74
C ILE A 118 5.53 7.02 -3.11
N TYR A 119 6.06 8.01 -2.40
CA TYR A 119 7.42 7.91 -1.84
C TYR A 119 7.58 6.82 -0.77
N LEU A 120 6.54 6.54 0.00
CA LEU A 120 6.61 5.55 1.08
C LEU A 120 6.33 4.11 0.61
N TYR A 121 5.45 3.92 -0.37
CA TYR A 121 4.94 2.60 -0.73
C TYR A 121 5.14 2.23 -2.20
N PHE A 122 5.18 3.19 -3.11
CA PHE A 122 5.23 2.95 -4.56
C PHE A 122 6.24 3.88 -5.26
N PRO A 123 7.54 3.87 -4.86
CA PRO A 123 8.52 4.83 -5.34
C PRO A 123 8.72 4.77 -6.86
N ASP A 124 8.50 3.60 -7.47
CA ASP A 124 8.56 3.39 -8.93
C ASP A 124 7.56 4.25 -9.72
N LEU A 125 6.53 4.82 -9.07
CA LEU A 125 5.54 5.69 -9.70
C LEU A 125 5.90 7.19 -9.64
N ALA A 126 7.00 7.55 -8.97
CA ALA A 126 7.36 8.95 -8.74
C ALA A 126 7.56 9.73 -10.06
N ASP A 127 8.39 9.20 -10.96
CA ASP A 127 8.68 9.86 -12.25
C ASP A 127 7.40 10.07 -13.07
N ARG A 128 6.51 9.06 -13.10
CA ARG A 128 5.24 9.14 -13.82
C ARG A 128 4.33 10.20 -13.23
N PHE A 129 4.24 10.28 -11.91
CA PHE A 129 3.44 11.29 -11.24
C PHE A 129 3.98 12.71 -11.46
N GLU A 130 5.30 12.86 -11.51
CA GLU A 130 5.95 14.13 -11.84
C GLU A 130 5.70 14.57 -13.28
N GLU A 131 5.74 13.64 -14.24
CA GLU A 131 5.39 13.90 -15.65
C GLU A 131 3.97 14.45 -15.78
N ILE A 132 3.01 13.81 -15.11
CA ILE A 132 1.60 14.25 -15.08
C ILE A 132 1.46 15.62 -14.42
N THR A 133 2.12 15.80 -13.27
CA THR A 133 2.12 17.08 -12.56
C THR A 133 2.70 18.21 -13.41
N LYS A 134 3.76 17.93 -14.17
CA LYS A 134 4.40 18.89 -15.06
C LYS A 134 3.44 19.37 -16.15
N ILE A 135 2.71 18.46 -16.78
CA ILE A 135 1.68 18.81 -17.79
C ILE A 135 0.64 19.76 -17.21
N ILE A 136 0.08 19.42 -16.05
CA ILE A 136 -0.94 20.26 -15.38
C ILE A 136 -0.35 21.63 -15.03
N THR A 137 0.89 21.66 -14.54
CA THR A 137 1.59 22.91 -14.19
C THR A 137 1.85 23.78 -15.42
N GLU A 138 2.27 23.20 -16.54
CA GLU A 138 2.49 23.92 -17.80
C GLU A 138 1.22 24.61 -18.29
N VAL A 139 0.07 23.93 -18.22
CA VAL A 139 -1.23 24.51 -18.62
C VAL A 139 -1.62 25.65 -17.68
N ASN A 140 -1.50 25.45 -16.36
CA ASN A 140 -1.81 26.49 -15.37
C ASN A 140 -0.93 27.74 -15.54
N LEU A 141 0.37 27.57 -15.79
CA LEU A 141 1.28 28.68 -16.04
C LEU A 141 0.91 29.43 -17.31
N LYS A 142 0.54 28.72 -18.38
CA LYS A 142 0.11 29.34 -19.63
C LYS A 142 -1.25 30.03 -19.52
N TYR A 143 -2.15 29.51 -18.68
CA TYR A 143 -3.37 30.22 -18.33
C TYR A 143 -3.08 31.53 -17.58
N ALA A 144 -2.13 31.52 -16.64
CA ALA A 144 -1.71 32.72 -15.91
C ALA A 144 -1.13 33.80 -16.84
N VAL A 145 -0.42 33.41 -17.90
CA VAL A 145 0.05 34.32 -18.95
C VAL A 145 -1.13 34.87 -19.75
N PHE A 146 -2.06 34.02 -20.20
CA PHE A 146 -3.25 34.44 -20.93
C PHE A 146 -4.09 35.47 -20.16
N ILE A 147 -4.35 35.26 -18.86
CA ILE A 147 -5.14 36.23 -18.08
C ILE A 147 -4.41 37.57 -17.87
N SER A 148 -3.10 37.62 -18.13
CA SER A 148 -2.27 38.82 -18.02
C SER A 148 -2.08 39.55 -19.36
N ASP A 149 -2.19 38.83 -20.48
CA ASP A 149 -2.08 39.35 -21.85
C ASP A 149 -3.02 38.59 -22.80
N ASP A 150 -4.08 39.28 -23.27
CA ASP A 150 -5.13 38.72 -24.12
C ASP A 150 -4.62 38.22 -25.49
N ASN A 151 -3.43 38.66 -25.94
CA ASN A 151 -2.85 38.23 -27.22
C ASN A 151 -2.48 36.74 -27.25
N GLU A 152 -2.42 36.08 -26.08
CA GLU A 152 -2.05 34.67 -25.94
C GLU A 152 -3.25 33.70 -25.96
N LYS A 153 -4.48 34.20 -26.16
CA LYS A 153 -5.72 33.39 -26.12
C LYS A 153 -5.67 32.17 -27.04
N ALA A 154 -5.33 32.36 -28.31
CA ALA A 154 -5.32 31.27 -29.30
C ALA A 154 -4.25 30.21 -28.96
N ASN A 155 -3.06 30.66 -28.54
CA ASN A 155 -1.96 29.79 -28.12
C ASN A 155 -2.34 28.97 -26.89
N PHE A 156 -2.99 29.59 -25.91
CA PHE A 156 -3.47 28.90 -24.70
C PHE A 156 -4.50 27.82 -25.03
N ILE A 157 -5.51 28.12 -25.86
CA ILE A 157 -6.55 27.14 -26.23
C ILE A 157 -5.94 25.92 -26.92
N ILE A 158 -5.05 26.13 -27.90
CA ILE A 158 -4.38 25.05 -28.63
C ILE A 158 -3.54 24.20 -27.68
N LEU A 159 -2.77 24.83 -26.80
CA LEU A 159 -1.93 24.14 -25.83
C LEU A 159 -2.76 23.33 -24.83
N SER A 160 -3.79 23.94 -24.23
CA SER A 160 -4.67 23.30 -23.25
C SER A 160 -5.28 22.03 -23.82
N GLN A 161 -5.81 22.09 -25.04
CA GLN A 161 -6.42 20.94 -25.70
C GLN A 161 -5.41 19.82 -26.01
N LYS A 162 -4.22 20.20 -26.50
CA LYS A 162 -3.13 19.26 -26.75
C LYS A 162 -2.72 18.54 -25.46
N LYS A 163 -2.49 19.31 -24.40
CA LYS A 163 -2.08 18.79 -23.09
C LYS A 163 -3.15 17.95 -22.40
N ALA A 164 -4.42 18.31 -22.53
CA ALA A 164 -5.53 17.49 -22.06
C ALA A 164 -5.54 16.11 -22.75
N THR A 165 -5.26 16.07 -24.06
CA THR A 165 -5.20 14.82 -24.84
C THR A 165 -4.00 13.96 -24.44
N GLU A 166 -2.85 14.57 -24.11
CA GLU A 166 -1.65 13.90 -23.61
C GLU A 166 -1.85 13.33 -22.18
N LEU A 167 -2.68 13.99 -21.36
CA LEU A 167 -2.86 13.66 -19.94
C LEU A 167 -3.57 12.30 -19.72
N PHE A 168 -4.64 12.02 -20.46
CA PHE A 168 -5.43 10.81 -20.30
C PHE A 168 -4.64 9.49 -20.42
N PRO A 169 -3.82 9.27 -21.47
CA PRO A 169 -3.05 8.04 -21.57
C PRO A 169 -2.02 7.91 -20.44
N LEU A 170 -1.39 9.01 -20.01
CA LEU A 170 -0.44 8.99 -18.88
C LEU A 170 -1.13 8.63 -17.57
N ALA A 171 -2.32 9.18 -17.30
CA ALA A 171 -3.10 8.84 -16.12
C ALA A 171 -3.60 7.38 -16.15
N SER A 172 -3.92 6.85 -17.34
CA SER A 172 -4.25 5.43 -17.52
C SER A 172 -3.03 4.53 -17.25
N GLN A 173 -1.85 4.91 -17.74
CA GLN A 173 -0.60 4.20 -17.50
C GLN A 173 -0.24 4.18 -16.02
N PHE A 174 -0.34 5.33 -15.33
CA PHE A 174 -0.12 5.42 -13.88
C PHE A 174 -0.98 4.42 -13.10
N ARG A 175 -2.28 4.36 -13.40
CA ARG A 175 -3.22 3.41 -12.78
C ARG A 175 -2.86 1.96 -13.08
N THR A 176 -2.46 1.67 -14.31
CA THR A 176 -2.04 0.33 -14.73
C THR A 176 -0.75 -0.09 -14.02
N GLU A 177 0.23 0.80 -13.90
CA GLU A 177 1.48 0.56 -13.19
C GLU A 177 1.23 0.35 -11.68
N LEU A 178 0.37 1.17 -11.06
CA LEU A 178 -0.06 0.99 -9.67
C LEU A 178 -0.70 -0.39 -9.44
N ALA A 179 -1.61 -0.81 -10.31
CA ALA A 179 -2.23 -2.12 -10.22
C ALA A 179 -1.20 -3.26 -10.32
N LYS A 180 -0.25 -3.16 -11.26
CA LYS A 180 0.84 -4.14 -11.42
C LYS A 180 1.75 -4.20 -10.19
N LEU A 181 2.13 -3.06 -9.62
CA LEU A 181 2.95 -3.00 -8.41
C LEU A 181 2.22 -3.62 -7.23
N THR A 182 0.93 -3.32 -7.09
CA THR A 182 0.10 -3.89 -6.02
C THR A 182 0.02 -5.41 -6.13
N GLN A 183 -0.14 -5.95 -7.33
CA GLN A 183 -0.17 -7.40 -7.57
C GLN A 183 1.12 -8.13 -7.16
N LYS A 184 2.28 -7.45 -7.12
CA LYS A 184 3.53 -8.06 -6.63
C LYS A 184 3.51 -8.35 -5.12
N HIS A 185 2.62 -7.69 -4.40
CA HIS A 185 2.44 -7.83 -2.95
C HIS A 185 1.22 -8.68 -2.57
N ILE A 186 0.49 -9.21 -3.56
CA ILE A 186 -0.66 -10.12 -3.42
C ILE A 186 -0.17 -11.56 -3.44
#